data_AF-A0A950L3H2-F1
#
_entry.id   AF-A0A950L3H2-F1
#
_cell.length_a   1.000
_cell.length_b   1.000
_cell.length_c   1.000
_cell.angle_alpha   90.00
_cell.angle_beta   90.00
_cell.angle_gamma   90.00
#
_symmetry.space_group_name_H-M   'P 1'
#
loop_
_entity.id
_entity.type
_entity.pdbx_description
1 polymer ?
#
loop_
_entity_poly.entity_id
_entity_poly.type
_entity_poly.pdbx_seq_one_letter_code
_entity_poly.pdbx_strand_id
1 'polypeptide(L)'
;LFNDLRKKIETLPESDRINLSTDTWAMVESGNLPATAYLDLIEDLRRDDSFALWQCALGTGETFSALRLIDRLEEGRPGREAYQKYICSLFAPKLRVLGWDQRPGENAETGSYRAMLIETLGFFGDRDVMDESFKRFEEYRANPASLAPNLRSAVIAVVGRYSSESINYELLSMISNTRSEEEKGMYLRALGAALDPELARETLPYFLSEKVKPGDAAGALEYFAANVEHPDIAWSFAVAHAKELQERFGWLRQSRWLFSIASGFSDSQRADEVLSFGKANLPPSALHELETAVEEIRFRTKLKARILPAIDAWIKSSPHSEEKR
;
A
#
# COMPACT_ATOMS: atom_id res chain seq x y z
N LEU A 1 -29.88 7.76 12.45
CA LEU A 1 -28.80 8.66 12.00
C LEU A 1 -27.92 8.00 10.94
N PHE A 2 -27.06 7.02 11.24
CA PHE A 2 -26.16 6.40 10.25
C PHE A 2 -26.88 5.92 8.97
N ASN A 3 -27.94 5.10 9.12
CA ASN A 3 -28.74 4.64 7.98
C ASN A 3 -29.47 5.77 7.23
N ASP A 4 -29.78 6.88 7.90
CA ASP A 4 -30.45 8.02 7.28
C ASP A 4 -29.47 8.86 6.46
N LEU A 5 -28.21 8.96 6.92
CA LEU A 5 -27.11 9.60 6.20
C LEU A 5 -26.74 8.80 4.94
N ARG A 6 -26.63 7.48 5.05
CA ARG A 6 -26.40 6.58 3.90
C ARG A 6 -27.45 6.76 2.80
N LYS A 7 -28.74 6.84 3.14
CA LYS A 7 -29.83 7.10 2.19
C LYS A 7 -29.72 8.44 1.46
N LYS A 8 -28.93 9.38 1.98
CA LYS A 8 -28.74 10.72 1.43
C LYS A 8 -27.32 10.94 0.91
N ILE A 9 -26.49 9.89 0.84
CA ILE A 9 -25.05 10.00 0.62
C ILE A 9 -24.72 10.86 -0.61
N GLU A 10 -25.44 10.67 -1.72
CA GLU A 10 -25.22 11.40 -2.98
C GLU A 10 -25.48 12.92 -2.86
N THR A 11 -26.28 13.33 -1.88
CA THR A 11 -26.65 14.72 -1.65
C THR A 11 -25.84 15.40 -0.55
N LEU A 12 -25.02 14.64 0.19
CA LEU A 12 -24.16 15.20 1.22
C LEU A 12 -22.99 15.96 0.59
N PRO A 13 -22.52 17.07 1.20
CA PRO A 13 -21.26 17.69 0.84
C PRO A 13 -20.10 16.69 0.85
N GLU A 14 -19.08 16.91 0.01
CA GLU A 14 -17.90 16.02 -0.07
C GLU A 14 -17.24 15.82 1.29
N SER A 15 -17.06 16.89 2.08
CA SER A 15 -16.51 16.82 3.44
C SER A 15 -17.30 15.90 4.36
N ASP A 16 -18.63 15.87 4.23
CA ASP A 16 -19.50 15.05 5.07
C ASP A 16 -19.43 13.58 4.64
N ARG A 17 -19.24 13.30 3.35
CA ARG A 17 -19.01 11.94 2.84
C ARG A 17 -17.66 11.39 3.30
N ILE A 18 -16.62 12.23 3.28
CA ILE A 18 -15.29 11.90 3.81
C ILE A 18 -15.39 11.59 5.31
N ASN A 19 -15.96 12.51 6.10
CA ASN A 19 -16.13 12.33 7.55
C ASN A 19 -16.95 11.08 7.87
N LEU A 20 -18.04 10.83 7.13
CA LEU A 20 -18.84 9.63 7.33
C LEU A 20 -18.03 8.36 7.04
N SER A 21 -17.21 8.34 5.98
CA SER A 21 -16.33 7.21 5.66
C SER A 21 -15.31 6.96 6.78
N THR A 22 -14.59 8.00 7.22
CA THR A 22 -13.57 7.89 8.28
C THR A 22 -14.16 7.49 9.62
N ASP A 23 -15.28 8.11 10.02
CA ASP A 23 -15.94 7.83 11.29
C ASP A 23 -16.52 6.41 11.30
N THR A 24 -17.05 5.93 10.17
CA THR A 24 -17.56 4.57 10.07
C THR A 24 -16.44 3.56 10.26
N TRP A 25 -15.27 3.78 9.66
CA TRP A 25 -14.11 2.91 9.88
C TRP A 25 -13.62 2.97 11.34
N ALA A 26 -13.52 4.16 11.94
CA ALA A 26 -13.14 4.30 13.35
C ALA A 26 -14.14 3.60 14.30
N MET A 27 -15.43 3.61 13.97
CA MET A 27 -16.45 2.85 14.69
C MET A 27 -16.29 1.32 14.53
N VAL A 28 -15.84 0.84 13.36
CA VAL A 28 -15.49 -0.57 13.16
C VAL A 28 -14.25 -0.93 14.00
N GLU A 29 -13.22 -0.10 14.01
CA GLU A 29 -11.99 -0.30 14.78
C GLU A 29 -12.25 -0.31 16.30
N SER A 30 -13.12 0.57 16.78
CA SER A 30 -13.55 0.59 18.18
C SER A 30 -14.59 -0.49 18.54
N GLY A 31 -15.12 -1.22 17.55
CA GLY A 31 -16.12 -2.29 17.75
C GLY A 31 -17.56 -1.82 17.95
N ASN A 32 -17.84 -0.54 17.66
CA ASN A 32 -19.16 0.06 17.73
C ASN A 32 -20.03 -0.22 16.49
N LEU A 33 -19.41 -0.57 15.36
CA LEU A 33 -20.10 -1.01 14.14
C LEU A 33 -19.51 -2.33 13.60
N PRO A 34 -20.32 -3.16 12.94
CA PRO A 34 -19.79 -4.32 12.20
C PRO A 34 -19.03 -3.84 10.96
N ALA A 35 -17.98 -4.57 10.56
CA ALA A 35 -17.18 -4.23 9.39
C ALA A 35 -17.99 -4.17 8.08
N THR A 36 -19.08 -4.93 8.00
CA THR A 36 -20.00 -4.89 6.85
C THR A 36 -20.68 -3.53 6.70
N ALA A 37 -20.89 -2.76 7.78
CA ALA A 37 -21.45 -1.43 7.68
C ALA A 37 -20.53 -0.47 6.91
N TYR A 38 -19.21 -0.65 7.03
CA TYR A 38 -18.24 0.11 6.23
C TYR A 38 -18.29 -0.31 4.76
N LEU A 39 -18.32 -1.61 4.46
CA LEU A 39 -18.43 -2.09 3.07
C LEU A 39 -19.74 -1.67 2.40
N ASP A 40 -20.85 -1.71 3.12
CA ASP A 40 -22.13 -1.22 2.63
C ASP A 40 -22.08 0.30 2.32
N LEU A 41 -21.38 1.09 3.15
CA LEU A 41 -21.17 2.51 2.87
C LEU A 41 -20.29 2.74 1.63
N ILE A 42 -19.23 1.93 1.46
CA ILE A 42 -18.39 1.97 0.26
C ILE A 42 -19.19 1.63 -1.00
N GLU A 43 -20.15 0.69 -0.92
CA GLU A 43 -21.09 0.42 -2.00
C GLU A 43 -21.98 1.62 -2.33
N ASP A 44 -22.54 2.27 -1.30
CA ASP A 44 -23.35 3.46 -1.51
C ASP A 44 -22.53 4.60 -2.15
N LEU A 45 -21.21 4.65 -1.89
CA LEU A 45 -20.26 5.59 -2.48
C LEU A 45 -19.69 5.15 -3.83
N ARG A 46 -20.01 3.97 -4.36
CA ARG A 46 -19.40 3.39 -5.57
C ARG A 46 -19.36 4.36 -6.77
N ARG A 47 -20.38 5.22 -6.91
CA ARG A 47 -20.50 6.20 -8.01
C ARG A 47 -19.87 7.56 -7.71
N ASP A 48 -19.34 7.78 -6.52
CA ASP A 48 -18.67 9.03 -6.16
C ASP A 48 -17.33 9.14 -6.90
N ASP A 49 -17.05 10.26 -7.54
CA ASP A 49 -15.82 10.51 -8.30
C ASP A 49 -14.85 11.47 -7.58
N SER A 50 -15.10 11.75 -6.29
CA SER A 50 -14.22 12.54 -5.44
C SER A 50 -12.86 11.88 -5.25
N PHE A 51 -11.80 12.54 -5.74
CA PHE A 51 -10.43 12.12 -5.50
C PHE A 51 -10.12 12.08 -3.99
N ALA A 52 -10.50 13.12 -3.25
CA ALA A 52 -10.23 13.25 -1.82
C ALA A 52 -10.87 12.12 -0.99
N LEU A 53 -12.10 11.73 -1.32
CA LEU A 53 -12.79 10.62 -0.66
C LEU A 53 -12.07 9.29 -0.85
N TRP A 54 -11.72 8.95 -2.09
CA TRP A 54 -11.06 7.69 -2.37
C TRP A 54 -9.62 7.66 -1.88
N GLN A 55 -8.92 8.79 -1.93
CA GLN A 55 -7.62 8.95 -1.31
C GLN A 55 -7.69 8.67 0.19
N CYS A 56 -8.74 9.15 0.87
CA CYS A 56 -8.95 8.89 2.30
C CYS A 56 -9.31 7.42 2.59
N ALA A 57 -10.11 6.76 1.74
CA ALA A 57 -10.50 5.37 1.94
C ALA A 57 -9.37 4.36 1.66
N LEU A 58 -8.50 4.66 0.69
CA LEU A 58 -7.36 3.82 0.30
C LEU A 58 -6.11 4.12 1.13
N GLY A 59 -5.90 5.38 1.51
CA GLY A 59 -4.65 5.89 2.06
C GLY A 59 -3.67 6.29 0.95
N THR A 60 -2.53 6.86 1.34
CA THR A 60 -1.46 7.30 0.43
C THR A 60 -0.11 6.79 0.89
N GLY A 61 0.70 6.34 -0.07
CA GLY A 61 2.08 5.93 0.17
C GLY A 61 2.20 4.84 1.24
N GLU A 62 2.78 5.20 2.38
CA GLU A 62 3.09 4.30 3.52
C GLU A 62 1.92 4.15 4.51
N THR A 63 0.86 4.96 4.38
CA THR A 63 -0.30 4.90 5.28
C THR A 63 -1.42 4.11 4.63
N PHE A 64 -1.75 2.96 5.20
CA PHE A 64 -2.95 2.23 4.84
C PHE A 64 -4.16 2.80 5.56
N SER A 65 -5.19 3.12 4.78
CA SER A 65 -6.53 3.33 5.34
C SER A 65 -7.34 2.04 5.23
N ALA A 66 -8.62 2.10 5.60
CA ALA A 66 -9.48 0.94 5.75
C ALA A 66 -9.36 -0.10 4.61
N LEU A 67 -9.41 0.34 3.34
CA LEU A 67 -9.42 -0.60 2.21
C LEU A 67 -8.09 -1.33 2.02
N ARG A 68 -6.95 -0.63 2.11
CA ARG A 68 -5.64 -1.30 2.03
C ARG A 68 -5.34 -2.11 3.29
N LEU A 69 -5.79 -1.66 4.47
CA LEU A 69 -5.61 -2.39 5.72
C LEU A 69 -6.36 -3.74 5.70
N ILE A 70 -7.58 -3.80 5.17
CA ILE A 70 -8.31 -5.08 5.05
C ILE A 70 -7.53 -6.08 4.19
N ASP A 71 -7.01 -5.67 3.02
CA ASP A 71 -6.18 -6.55 2.18
C ASP A 71 -4.94 -7.05 2.93
N ARG A 72 -4.29 -6.16 3.68
CA ARG A 72 -3.13 -6.51 4.49
C ARG A 72 -3.47 -7.54 5.57
N LEU A 73 -4.62 -7.40 6.24
CA LEU A 73 -5.04 -8.36 7.25
C LEU A 73 -5.43 -9.72 6.64
N GLU A 74 -5.89 -9.73 5.39
CA GLU A 74 -6.16 -10.95 4.59
C GLU A 74 -4.87 -11.63 4.06
N GLU A 75 -3.68 -11.10 4.31
CA GLU A 75 -2.43 -11.76 3.93
C GLU A 75 -2.35 -13.20 4.48
N GLY A 76 -2.01 -14.14 3.58
CA GLY A 76 -1.97 -15.57 3.86
C GLY A 76 -3.34 -16.25 4.02
N ARG A 77 -4.45 -15.53 3.86
CA ARG A 77 -5.82 -16.06 3.99
C ARG A 77 -6.49 -16.27 2.63
N PRO A 78 -7.40 -17.24 2.52
CA PRO A 78 -8.13 -17.52 1.27
C PRO A 78 -9.11 -16.41 0.85
N GLY A 79 -9.48 -15.49 1.77
CA GLY A 79 -10.38 -14.37 1.50
C GLY A 79 -9.79 -13.28 0.61
N ARG A 80 -8.45 -13.15 0.62
CA ARG A 80 -7.73 -12.03 0.01
C ARG A 80 -8.03 -11.84 -1.48
N GLU A 81 -8.00 -12.92 -2.26
CA GLU A 81 -8.23 -12.83 -3.71
C GLU A 81 -9.64 -12.33 -4.05
N ALA A 82 -10.64 -12.78 -3.27
CA ALA A 82 -12.03 -12.33 -3.45
C ALA A 82 -12.17 -10.85 -3.07
N TYR A 83 -11.50 -10.41 -2.01
CA TYR A 83 -11.45 -9.01 -1.61
C TYR A 83 -10.77 -8.12 -2.66
N GLN A 84 -9.63 -8.56 -3.18
CA GLN A 84 -8.90 -7.87 -4.25
C GLN A 84 -9.77 -7.67 -5.50
N LYS A 85 -10.46 -8.74 -5.95
CA LYS A 85 -11.42 -8.65 -7.06
C LYS A 85 -12.56 -7.67 -6.79
N TYR A 86 -13.08 -7.65 -5.55
CA TYR A 86 -14.08 -6.68 -5.15
C TYR A 86 -13.57 -5.24 -5.28
N ILE A 87 -12.35 -4.96 -4.81
CA ILE A 87 -11.73 -3.64 -4.94
C ILE A 87 -11.50 -3.27 -6.41
N CYS A 88 -11.02 -4.18 -7.24
CA CYS A 88 -10.91 -3.94 -8.68
C CYS A 88 -12.28 -3.58 -9.31
N SER A 89 -13.37 -4.24 -8.89
CA SER A 89 -14.73 -3.93 -9.38
C SER A 89 -15.19 -2.51 -9.04
N LEU A 90 -14.68 -1.90 -7.96
CA LEU A 90 -15.01 -0.53 -7.57
C LEU A 90 -14.29 0.49 -8.46
N PHE A 91 -13.00 0.25 -8.73
CA PHE A 91 -12.11 1.27 -9.30
C PHE A 91 -11.86 1.13 -10.80
N ALA A 92 -11.95 -0.08 -11.36
CA ALA A 92 -11.72 -0.31 -12.79
C ALA A 92 -12.69 0.49 -13.69
N PRO A 93 -14.00 0.59 -13.38
CA PRO A 93 -14.91 1.45 -14.14
C PRO A 93 -14.48 2.92 -14.15
N LYS A 94 -13.93 3.42 -13.03
CA LYS A 94 -13.50 4.82 -12.89
C LYS A 94 -12.27 5.11 -13.75
N LEU A 95 -11.28 4.21 -13.74
CA LEU A 95 -10.12 4.34 -14.62
C LEU A 95 -10.53 4.24 -16.10
N ARG A 96 -11.47 3.37 -16.46
CA ARG A 96 -12.00 3.31 -17.84
C ARG A 96 -12.63 4.63 -18.29
N VAL A 97 -13.35 5.32 -17.40
CA VAL A 97 -13.95 6.63 -17.71
C VAL A 97 -12.89 7.72 -17.86
N LEU A 98 -11.85 7.74 -17.03
CA LEU A 98 -10.77 8.72 -17.13
C LEU A 98 -9.82 8.44 -18.31
N GLY A 99 -9.58 7.18 -18.61
CA GLY A 99 -8.55 6.72 -19.54
C GLY A 99 -7.13 6.91 -18.98
N TRP A 100 -6.15 6.41 -19.74
CA TRP A 100 -4.73 6.49 -19.37
C TRP A 100 -4.08 7.82 -19.74
N ASP A 101 -4.56 8.47 -20.79
CA ASP A 101 -3.92 9.67 -21.33
C ASP A 101 -4.66 10.94 -20.88
N GLN A 102 -3.90 12.01 -20.66
CA GLN A 102 -4.45 13.31 -20.29
C GLN A 102 -5.33 13.87 -21.42
N ARG A 103 -6.51 14.37 -21.07
CA ARG A 103 -7.43 15.01 -22.03
C ARG A 103 -7.20 16.52 -22.11
N PRO A 104 -7.51 17.18 -23.24
CA PRO A 104 -7.46 18.64 -23.34
C PRO A 104 -8.33 19.31 -22.27
N GLY A 105 -7.77 20.30 -21.56
CA GLY A 105 -8.48 21.05 -20.51
C GLY A 105 -8.58 20.35 -19.16
N GLU A 106 -7.95 19.19 -19.00
CA GLU A 106 -7.93 18.45 -17.76
C GLU A 106 -7.10 19.15 -16.66
N ASN A 107 -7.65 19.19 -15.44
CA ASN A 107 -6.97 19.77 -14.27
C ASN A 107 -5.95 18.79 -13.64
N ALA A 108 -5.06 19.32 -12.79
CA ALA A 108 -4.04 18.52 -12.13
C ALA A 108 -4.62 17.42 -11.22
N GLU A 109 -5.76 17.68 -10.58
CA GLU A 109 -6.44 16.73 -9.70
C GLU A 109 -6.89 15.46 -10.43
N THR A 110 -7.44 15.60 -11.65
CA THR A 110 -7.79 14.45 -12.50
C THR A 110 -6.55 13.64 -12.87
N GLY A 111 -5.44 14.33 -13.12
CA GLY A 111 -4.11 13.73 -13.31
C GLY A 111 -3.67 12.87 -12.13
N SER A 112 -3.79 13.39 -10.91
CA SER A 112 -3.47 12.68 -9.66
C SER A 112 -4.42 11.53 -9.39
N TYR A 113 -5.72 11.72 -9.66
CA TYR A 113 -6.71 10.67 -9.46
C TYR A 113 -6.47 9.48 -10.38
N ARG A 114 -6.15 9.74 -11.65
CA ARG A 114 -5.74 8.70 -12.59
C ARG A 114 -4.53 7.90 -12.09
N ALA A 115 -3.48 8.59 -11.64
CA ALA A 115 -2.29 7.92 -11.10
C ALA A 115 -2.64 7.03 -9.90
N MET A 116 -3.47 7.54 -8.97
CA MET A 116 -3.93 6.78 -7.81
C MET A 116 -4.75 5.54 -8.20
N LEU A 117 -5.62 5.64 -9.21
CA LEU A 117 -6.41 4.52 -9.70
C LEU A 117 -5.53 3.45 -10.35
N ILE A 118 -4.54 3.84 -11.17
CA ILE A 118 -3.57 2.90 -11.77
C ILE A 118 -2.79 2.16 -10.69
N GLU A 119 -2.23 2.89 -9.72
CA GLU A 119 -1.47 2.28 -8.62
C GLU A 119 -2.37 1.34 -7.80
N THR A 120 -3.59 1.76 -7.48
CA THR A 120 -4.55 0.96 -6.72
C THR A 120 -4.91 -0.31 -7.46
N LEU A 121 -5.35 -0.22 -8.71
CA LEU A 121 -5.76 -1.38 -9.50
C LEU A 121 -4.60 -2.36 -9.70
N GLY A 122 -3.39 -1.87 -9.94
CA GLY A 122 -2.20 -2.72 -9.99
C GLY A 122 -1.88 -3.37 -8.63
N PHE A 123 -1.98 -2.64 -7.51
CA PHE A 123 -1.77 -3.19 -6.18
C PHE A 123 -2.73 -4.36 -5.88
N PHE A 124 -4.01 -4.20 -6.24
CA PHE A 124 -5.07 -5.19 -6.05
C PHE A 124 -5.16 -6.24 -7.18
N GLY A 125 -4.24 -6.24 -8.15
CA GLY A 125 -4.11 -7.34 -9.12
C GLY A 125 -5.02 -7.28 -10.34
N ASP A 126 -5.45 -6.08 -10.76
CA ASP A 126 -6.17 -5.89 -12.02
C ASP A 126 -5.26 -6.20 -13.23
N ARG A 127 -5.63 -7.21 -14.02
CA ARG A 127 -4.79 -7.70 -15.15
C ARG A 127 -4.64 -6.70 -16.27
N ASP A 128 -5.70 -5.98 -16.61
CA ASP A 128 -5.66 -5.01 -17.71
C ASP A 128 -4.72 -3.85 -17.34
N VAL A 129 -4.72 -3.42 -16.08
CA VAL A 129 -3.80 -2.41 -15.58
C VAL A 129 -2.36 -2.90 -15.52
N MET A 130 -2.14 -4.15 -15.10
CA MET A 130 -0.80 -4.76 -15.11
C MET A 130 -0.22 -4.77 -16.53
N ASP A 131 -0.95 -5.35 -17.49
CA ASP A 131 -0.47 -5.52 -18.88
C ASP A 131 -0.16 -4.15 -19.52
N GLU A 132 -1.04 -3.17 -19.33
CA GLU A 132 -0.85 -1.84 -19.90
C GLU A 132 0.28 -1.05 -19.19
N SER A 133 0.49 -1.25 -17.88
CA SER A 133 1.65 -0.69 -17.16
C SER A 133 2.96 -1.25 -17.69
N PHE A 134 3.05 -2.57 -17.95
CA PHE A 134 4.25 -3.16 -18.55
C PHE A 134 4.52 -2.62 -19.96
N LYS A 135 3.48 -2.52 -20.79
CA LYS A 135 3.60 -1.92 -22.13
C LYS A 135 4.12 -0.48 -22.07
N ARG A 136 3.52 0.37 -21.22
CA ARG A 136 3.97 1.77 -21.05
C ARG A 136 5.37 1.88 -20.47
N PHE A 137 5.78 0.95 -19.62
CA PHE A 137 7.15 0.90 -19.11
C PHE A 137 8.16 0.59 -20.23
N GLU A 138 7.87 -0.36 -21.12
CA GLU A 138 8.72 -0.62 -22.29
C GLU A 138 8.82 0.60 -23.22
N GLU A 139 7.70 1.28 -23.47
CA GLU A 139 7.69 2.55 -24.23
C GLU A 139 8.49 3.65 -23.50
N TYR A 140 8.41 3.72 -22.18
CA TYR A 140 9.16 4.68 -21.35
C TYR A 140 10.67 4.44 -21.41
N ARG A 141 11.09 3.17 -21.40
CA ARG A 141 12.51 2.78 -21.54
C ARG A 141 13.09 3.22 -22.87
N ALA A 142 12.32 3.05 -23.96
CA ALA A 142 12.75 3.46 -25.29
C ALA A 142 12.73 4.98 -25.47
N ASN A 143 11.76 5.66 -24.85
CA ASN A 143 11.58 7.10 -24.94
C ASN A 143 10.96 7.64 -23.63
N PRO A 144 11.74 8.29 -22.74
CA PRO A 144 11.21 8.81 -21.48
C PRO A 144 10.05 9.81 -21.61
N ALA A 145 9.88 10.44 -22.78
CA ALA A 145 8.78 11.35 -23.06
C ALA A 145 7.46 10.64 -23.44
N SER A 146 7.47 9.32 -23.67
CA SER A 146 6.26 8.54 -23.96
C SER A 146 5.34 8.42 -22.74
N LEU A 147 5.90 8.48 -21.53
CA LEU A 147 5.16 8.39 -20.28
C LEU A 147 5.10 9.73 -19.56
N ALA A 148 3.88 10.24 -19.41
CA ALA A 148 3.60 11.50 -18.73
C ALA A 148 4.18 11.49 -17.30
N PRO A 149 4.87 12.56 -16.86
CA PRO A 149 5.55 12.60 -15.56
C PRO A 149 4.67 12.20 -14.36
N ASN A 150 3.40 12.62 -14.34
CA ASN A 150 2.45 12.31 -13.28
C ASN A 150 2.04 10.83 -13.20
N LEU A 151 2.28 10.04 -14.26
CA LEU A 151 1.95 8.62 -14.30
C LEU A 151 3.13 7.69 -14.02
N ARG A 152 4.36 8.22 -14.11
CA ARG A 152 5.59 7.42 -13.95
C ARG A 152 5.60 6.64 -12.65
N SER A 153 5.31 7.31 -11.52
CA SER A 153 5.32 6.66 -10.21
C SER A 153 4.32 5.51 -10.12
N ALA A 154 3.10 5.70 -10.62
CA ALA A 154 2.07 4.68 -10.59
C ALA A 154 2.43 3.48 -11.49
N VAL A 155 2.83 3.74 -12.74
CA VAL A 155 3.22 2.67 -13.68
C VAL A 155 4.40 1.88 -13.17
N ILE A 156 5.44 2.57 -12.69
CA ILE A 156 6.69 1.95 -12.24
C ILE A 156 6.48 1.19 -10.93
N ALA A 157 5.59 1.65 -10.04
CA ALA A 157 5.20 0.89 -8.86
C ALA A 157 4.52 -0.45 -9.23
N VAL A 158 3.62 -0.44 -10.22
CA VAL A 158 2.98 -1.68 -10.71
C VAL A 158 4.01 -2.63 -11.32
N VAL A 159 4.89 -2.12 -12.18
CA VAL A 159 5.96 -2.93 -12.80
C VAL A 159 6.93 -3.51 -11.76
N GLY A 160 7.29 -2.72 -10.75
CA GLY A 160 8.13 -3.19 -9.64
C GLY A 160 7.47 -4.31 -8.83
N ARG A 161 6.17 -4.16 -8.55
CA ARG A 161 5.39 -5.17 -7.83
C ARG A 161 5.37 -6.52 -8.53
N TYR A 162 5.10 -6.54 -9.83
CA TYR A 162 5.06 -7.78 -10.63
C TYR A 162 6.38 -8.05 -11.36
N SER A 163 7.50 -7.55 -10.83
CA SER A 163 8.79 -7.63 -11.49
C SER A 163 9.24 -9.08 -11.69
N SER A 164 9.92 -9.31 -12.82
CA SER A 164 10.78 -10.47 -13.03
C SER A 164 12.23 -10.10 -12.73
N GLU A 165 13.12 -11.09 -12.66
CA GLU A 165 14.56 -10.88 -12.53
C GLU A 165 15.10 -9.86 -13.57
N SER A 166 14.68 -9.96 -14.83
CA SER A 166 15.08 -9.03 -15.89
C SER A 166 14.63 -7.59 -15.62
N ILE A 167 13.41 -7.41 -15.11
CA ILE A 167 12.86 -6.08 -14.78
C ILE A 167 13.54 -5.51 -13.53
N ASN A 168 13.85 -6.38 -12.56
CA ASN A 168 14.59 -6.01 -11.36
C ASN A 168 15.99 -5.47 -11.71
N TYR A 169 16.72 -6.16 -12.59
CA TYR A 169 18.00 -5.67 -13.12
C TYR A 169 17.88 -4.36 -13.88
N GLU A 170 16.81 -4.18 -14.67
CA GLU A 170 16.55 -2.93 -15.37
C GLU A 170 16.36 -1.78 -14.38
N LEU A 171 15.52 -1.95 -13.35
CA LEU A 171 15.29 -0.92 -12.33
C LEU A 171 16.59 -0.55 -11.60
N LEU A 172 17.44 -1.53 -11.27
CA LEU A 172 18.78 -1.29 -10.70
C LEU A 172 19.69 -0.48 -11.64
N SER A 173 19.62 -0.76 -12.94
CA SER A 173 20.33 0.01 -13.97
C SER A 173 19.82 1.46 -14.03
N MET A 174 18.49 1.65 -14.02
CA MET A 174 17.88 2.99 -14.04
C MET A 174 18.27 3.81 -12.81
N ILE A 175 18.31 3.19 -11.61
CA ILE A 175 18.80 3.84 -10.38
C ILE A 175 20.24 4.30 -10.50
N SER A 176 21.10 3.50 -11.13
CA SER A 176 22.52 3.80 -11.27
C SER A 176 22.79 4.90 -12.29
N ASN A 177 21.90 5.08 -13.27
CA ASN A 177 22.08 6.01 -14.39
C ASN A 177 21.32 7.33 -14.24
N THR A 178 20.25 7.39 -13.44
CA THR A 178 19.50 8.64 -13.25
C THR A 178 20.28 9.67 -12.43
N ARG A 179 20.11 10.94 -12.78
CA ARG A 179 20.59 12.10 -12.02
C ARG A 179 19.47 12.77 -11.20
N SER A 180 18.24 12.29 -11.35
CA SER A 180 17.07 12.82 -10.64
C SER A 180 16.87 12.03 -9.35
N GLU A 181 16.94 12.73 -8.21
CA GLU A 181 16.66 12.13 -6.90
C GLU A 181 15.20 11.65 -6.81
N GLU A 182 14.27 12.34 -7.48
CA GLU A 182 12.87 11.94 -7.55
C GLU A 182 12.70 10.61 -8.29
N GLU A 183 13.32 10.47 -9.47
CA GLU A 183 13.28 9.22 -10.24
C GLU A 183 13.98 8.10 -9.49
N LYS A 184 15.12 8.39 -8.85
CA LYS A 184 15.84 7.42 -8.04
C LYS A 184 14.97 6.86 -6.91
N GLY A 185 14.28 7.74 -6.18
CA GLY A 185 13.36 7.34 -5.12
C GLY A 185 12.18 6.52 -5.66
N MET A 186 11.65 6.88 -6.82
CA MET A 186 10.59 6.12 -7.51
C MET A 186 11.05 4.69 -7.86
N TYR A 187 12.21 4.53 -8.48
CA TYR A 187 12.74 3.20 -8.83
C TYR A 187 13.08 2.35 -7.60
N LEU A 188 13.62 2.97 -6.54
CA LEU A 188 13.89 2.28 -5.27
C LEU A 188 12.62 1.74 -4.62
N ARG A 189 11.53 2.52 -4.63
CA ARG A 189 10.22 2.06 -4.15
C ARG A 189 9.68 0.92 -4.99
N ALA A 190 9.83 0.98 -6.32
CA ALA A 190 9.40 -0.09 -7.21
C ALA A 190 10.14 -1.41 -6.97
N LEU A 191 11.47 -1.38 -6.79
CA LEU A 191 12.24 -2.55 -6.36
C LEU A 191 11.71 -3.13 -5.05
N GLY A 192 11.36 -2.25 -4.10
CA GLY A 192 10.84 -2.66 -2.81
C GLY A 192 9.40 -3.21 -2.81
N ALA A 193 8.69 -3.15 -3.93
CA ALA A 193 7.30 -3.59 -4.02
C ALA A 193 7.14 -5.04 -4.51
N ALA A 194 8.23 -5.70 -4.89
CA ALA A 194 8.21 -7.00 -5.56
C ALA A 194 7.42 -8.08 -4.80
N LEU A 195 6.52 -8.77 -5.50
CA LEU A 195 5.77 -9.92 -4.99
C LEU A 195 6.63 -11.18 -4.90
N ASP A 196 7.68 -11.30 -5.71
CA ASP A 196 8.56 -12.47 -5.69
C ASP A 196 9.45 -12.43 -4.42
N PRO A 197 9.35 -13.43 -3.52
CA PRO A 197 10.15 -13.45 -2.30
C PRO A 197 11.66 -13.54 -2.56
N GLU A 198 12.11 -14.13 -3.67
CA GLU A 198 13.54 -14.18 -3.99
C GLU A 198 14.05 -12.80 -4.41
N LEU A 199 13.31 -12.09 -5.28
CA LEU A 199 13.66 -10.72 -5.65
C LEU A 199 13.65 -9.78 -4.44
N ALA A 200 12.72 -9.97 -3.51
CA ALA A 200 12.69 -9.22 -2.26
C ALA A 200 13.97 -9.46 -1.42
N ARG A 201 14.45 -10.71 -1.31
CA ARG A 201 15.70 -11.05 -0.61
C ARG A 201 16.93 -10.47 -1.29
N GLU A 202 16.98 -10.47 -2.61
CA GLU A 202 18.09 -9.91 -3.39
C GLU A 202 18.15 -8.38 -3.32
N THR A 203 16.99 -7.73 -3.21
CA THR A 203 16.87 -6.27 -3.19
C THR A 203 17.31 -5.68 -1.83
N LEU A 204 17.01 -6.34 -0.71
CA LEU A 204 17.31 -5.81 0.62
C LEU A 204 18.79 -5.44 0.85
N PRO A 205 19.78 -6.28 0.49
CA PRO A 205 21.20 -5.93 0.55
C PRO A 205 21.56 -4.70 -0.29
N TYR A 206 20.85 -4.43 -1.39
CA TYR A 206 21.12 -3.26 -2.23
C TYR A 206 20.87 -1.94 -1.48
N PHE A 207 19.85 -1.89 -0.61
CA PHE A 207 19.59 -0.72 0.24
C PHE A 207 20.73 -0.44 1.23
N LEU A 208 21.51 -1.47 1.58
CA LEU A 208 22.73 -1.34 2.40
C LEU A 208 24.02 -1.23 1.59
N SER A 209 23.97 -1.16 0.26
CA SER A 209 25.16 -0.92 -0.55
C SER A 209 25.54 0.56 -0.57
N GLU A 210 26.82 0.90 -0.69
CA GLU A 210 27.29 2.31 -0.80
C GLU A 210 26.69 3.09 -1.99
N LYS A 211 26.02 2.38 -2.93
CA LYS A 211 25.33 2.96 -4.10
C LYS A 211 24.06 3.73 -3.73
N VAL A 212 23.48 3.47 -2.55
CA VAL A 212 22.24 4.09 -2.08
C VAL A 212 22.55 5.03 -0.91
N LYS A 213 22.18 6.31 -1.03
CA LYS A 213 22.41 7.28 0.05
C LYS A 213 21.64 6.86 1.29
N PRO A 214 22.14 7.11 2.52
CA PRO A 214 21.45 6.71 3.75
C PRO A 214 19.99 7.15 3.84
N GLY A 215 19.66 8.37 3.40
CA GLY A 215 18.27 8.86 3.37
C GLY A 215 17.37 8.08 2.41
N ASP A 216 17.87 7.80 1.20
CA ASP A 216 17.15 7.01 0.18
C ASP A 216 16.95 5.58 0.66
N ALA A 217 17.99 4.99 1.27
CA ALA A 217 17.96 3.64 1.80
C ALA A 217 16.98 3.51 2.97
N ALA A 218 16.92 4.50 3.87
CA ALA A 218 15.95 4.51 4.95
C ALA A 218 14.51 4.60 4.40
N GLY A 219 14.25 5.52 3.47
CA GLY A 219 12.93 5.64 2.86
C GLY A 219 12.52 4.41 2.03
N ALA A 220 13.47 3.78 1.32
CA ALA A 220 13.22 2.55 0.58
C ALA A 220 12.90 1.38 1.52
N LEU A 221 13.60 1.28 2.66
CA LEU A 221 13.34 0.25 3.66
C LEU A 221 12.03 0.48 4.41
N GLU A 222 11.71 1.73 4.76
CA GLU A 222 10.41 2.13 5.34
C GLU A 222 9.27 1.81 4.37
N TYR A 223 9.42 2.16 3.08
CA TYR A 223 8.44 1.84 2.05
C TYR A 223 8.30 0.33 1.81
N PHE A 224 9.42 -0.39 1.70
CA PHE A 224 9.44 -1.86 1.61
C PHE A 224 8.68 -2.42 2.80
N ALA A 225 9.05 -2.06 4.01
CA ALA A 225 8.40 -2.56 5.22
C ALA A 225 6.88 -2.29 5.28
N ALA A 226 6.45 -1.10 4.84
CA ALA A 226 5.04 -0.76 4.77
C ALA A 226 4.29 -1.54 3.68
N ASN A 227 4.92 -1.85 2.55
CA ASN A 227 4.26 -2.40 1.35
C ASN A 227 4.67 -3.83 0.98
N VAL A 228 5.53 -4.47 1.77
CA VAL A 228 6.10 -5.79 1.45
C VAL A 228 5.09 -6.89 1.74
N GLU A 229 4.83 -7.74 0.77
CA GLU A 229 4.10 -9.02 0.91
C GLU A 229 4.84 -10.07 1.75
N HIS A 230 6.02 -9.71 2.25
CA HIS A 230 6.98 -10.59 2.90
C HIS A 230 7.52 -9.94 4.19
N PRO A 231 6.65 -9.61 5.16
CA PRO A 231 7.08 -8.96 6.41
C PRO A 231 8.13 -9.80 7.17
N ASP A 232 8.07 -11.13 7.05
CA ASP A 232 9.04 -12.04 7.64
C ASP A 232 10.44 -11.94 7.00
N ILE A 233 10.52 -11.70 5.68
CA ILE A 233 11.79 -11.49 4.97
C ILE A 233 12.41 -10.17 5.41
N ALA A 234 11.59 -9.11 5.46
CA ALA A 234 12.00 -7.80 5.97
C ALA A 234 12.56 -7.88 7.39
N TRP A 235 11.82 -8.56 8.27
CA TRP A 235 12.19 -8.76 9.66
C TRP A 235 13.48 -9.54 9.83
N SER A 236 13.60 -10.68 9.14
CA SER A 236 14.80 -11.53 9.22
C SER A 236 16.05 -10.77 8.77
N PHE A 237 15.94 -10.01 7.67
CA PHE A 237 17.02 -9.14 7.20
C PHE A 237 17.36 -8.06 8.24
N ALA A 238 16.35 -7.41 8.80
CA ALA A 238 16.57 -6.30 9.71
C ALA A 238 17.17 -6.73 11.05
N VAL A 239 16.80 -7.91 11.55
CA VAL A 239 17.44 -8.55 12.72
C VAL A 239 18.90 -8.91 12.41
N ALA A 240 19.17 -9.51 11.24
CA ALA A 240 20.53 -9.90 10.85
C ALA A 240 21.47 -8.70 10.65
N HIS A 241 20.94 -7.56 10.18
CA HIS A 241 21.71 -6.35 9.86
C HIS A 241 21.47 -5.20 10.85
N ALA A 242 20.91 -5.46 12.03
CA ALA A 242 20.44 -4.42 12.95
C ALA A 242 21.51 -3.38 13.31
N LYS A 243 22.74 -3.84 13.58
CA LYS A 243 23.87 -2.95 13.90
C LYS A 243 24.24 -2.05 12.71
N GLU A 244 24.32 -2.63 11.51
CA GLU A 244 24.64 -1.90 10.27
C GLU A 244 23.54 -0.87 9.95
N LEU A 245 22.28 -1.25 10.08
CA LEU A 245 21.12 -0.36 9.91
C LEU A 245 21.17 0.81 10.90
N GLN A 246 21.52 0.55 12.16
CA GLN A 246 21.61 1.55 13.21
C GLN A 246 22.77 2.54 13.00
N GLU A 247 23.92 2.05 12.54
CA GLU A 247 25.08 2.87 12.21
C GLU A 247 24.85 3.74 10.96
N ARG A 248 24.20 3.17 9.93
CA ARG A 248 24.00 3.83 8.65
C ARG A 248 22.98 4.96 8.66
N PHE A 249 21.82 4.76 9.33
CA PHE A 249 20.70 5.72 9.22
C PHE A 249 20.79 6.92 10.17
N GLY A 250 21.79 6.93 11.06
CA GLY A 250 22.02 8.03 12.00
C GLY A 250 20.89 8.21 13.02
N TRP A 251 21.14 9.00 14.06
CA TRP A 251 20.28 9.09 15.24
C TRP A 251 18.81 9.48 14.96
N LEU A 252 18.55 10.30 13.92
CA LEU A 252 17.21 10.80 13.56
C LEU A 252 16.26 9.72 13.02
N ARG A 253 16.81 8.65 12.43
CA ARG A 253 16.03 7.53 11.88
C ARG A 253 16.35 6.20 12.56
N GLN A 254 17.12 6.22 13.65
CA GLN A 254 17.37 5.03 14.44
C GLN A 254 16.04 4.48 14.94
N SER A 255 15.82 3.19 14.70
CA SER A 255 14.62 2.43 15.09
C SER A 255 13.38 2.59 14.21
N ARG A 256 13.26 3.65 13.36
CA ARG A 256 12.09 3.81 12.46
C ARG A 256 11.91 2.65 11.48
N TRP A 257 13.01 2.11 10.97
CA TRP A 257 12.98 0.91 10.14
C TRP A 257 12.38 -0.29 10.89
N LEU A 258 12.71 -0.45 12.17
CA LEU A 258 12.19 -1.55 13.00
C LEU A 258 10.67 -1.39 13.17
N PHE A 259 10.21 -0.17 13.43
CA PHE A 259 8.78 0.12 13.59
C PHE A 259 8.01 -0.07 12.28
N SER A 260 8.60 0.34 11.17
CA SER A 260 7.98 0.17 9.84
C SER A 260 7.84 -1.31 9.53
N ILE A 261 8.86 -2.12 9.80
CA ILE A 261 8.82 -3.58 9.59
C ILE A 261 7.83 -4.24 10.54
N ALA A 262 7.84 -3.82 11.80
CA ALA A 262 6.90 -4.27 12.81
C ALA A 262 5.45 -3.99 12.40
N SER A 263 5.19 -2.82 11.80
CA SER A 263 3.87 -2.46 11.29
C SER A 263 3.35 -3.44 10.22
N GLY A 264 4.25 -4.16 9.53
CA GLY A 264 3.87 -5.20 8.59
C GLY A 264 3.16 -6.40 9.23
N PHE A 265 3.20 -6.58 10.55
CA PHE A 265 2.65 -7.73 11.25
C PHE A 265 1.22 -7.55 11.78
N SER A 266 0.50 -8.67 11.86
CA SER A 266 -0.84 -8.77 12.45
C SER A 266 -1.03 -10.04 13.29
N ASP A 267 0.06 -10.50 13.92
CA ASP A 267 0.13 -11.70 14.76
C ASP A 267 0.75 -11.38 16.14
N SER A 268 0.22 -12.00 17.20
CA SER A 268 0.64 -11.74 18.58
C SER A 268 2.02 -12.31 18.92
N GLN A 269 2.42 -13.44 18.32
CA GLN A 269 3.76 -14.00 18.54
C GLN A 269 4.82 -13.04 17.96
N ARG A 270 4.61 -12.51 16.76
CA ARG A 270 5.48 -11.47 16.18
C ARG A 270 5.55 -10.22 17.04
N ALA A 271 4.45 -9.81 17.67
CA ALA A 271 4.47 -8.67 18.59
C ALA A 271 5.44 -8.89 19.78
N ASP A 272 5.45 -10.08 20.36
CA ASP A 272 6.33 -10.43 21.48
C ASP A 272 7.80 -10.56 21.05
N GLU A 273 8.05 -11.09 19.85
CA GLU A 273 9.38 -11.14 19.24
C GLU A 273 9.94 -9.73 18.97
N VAL A 274 9.14 -8.84 18.40
CA VAL A 274 9.50 -7.43 18.16
C VAL A 274 9.84 -6.72 19.47
N LEU A 275 8.99 -6.89 20.49
CA LEU A 275 9.21 -6.27 21.81
C LEU A 275 10.51 -6.76 22.44
N SER A 276 10.76 -8.07 22.41
CA SER A 276 11.94 -8.69 23.01
C SER A 276 13.21 -8.24 22.29
N PHE A 277 13.19 -8.24 20.96
CA PHE A 277 14.31 -7.76 20.14
C PHE A 277 14.59 -6.27 20.37
N GLY A 278 13.55 -5.44 20.34
CA GLY A 278 13.70 -4.00 20.54
C GLY A 278 14.24 -3.64 21.92
N LYS A 279 13.77 -4.28 23.00
CA LYS A 279 14.30 -4.08 24.36
C LYS A 279 15.79 -4.46 24.50
N ALA A 280 16.25 -5.45 23.74
CA ALA A 280 17.63 -5.91 23.78
C ALA A 280 18.59 -5.06 22.93
N ASN A 281 18.10 -4.43 21.86
CA ASN A 281 18.96 -3.83 20.82
C ASN A 281 18.78 -2.31 20.64
N LEU A 282 17.70 -1.72 21.17
CA LEU A 282 17.43 -0.29 21.00
C LEU A 282 17.80 0.54 22.25
N PRO A 283 18.15 1.82 22.07
CA PRO A 283 18.37 2.72 23.20
C PRO A 283 17.06 2.96 23.98
N PRO A 284 17.14 3.30 25.29
CA PRO A 284 15.96 3.57 26.11
C PRO A 284 14.99 4.62 25.53
N SER A 285 15.50 5.58 24.76
CA SER A 285 14.70 6.62 24.10
C SER A 285 13.73 6.08 23.05
N ALA A 286 13.97 4.88 22.50
CA ALA A 286 13.14 4.25 21.48
C ALA A 286 12.07 3.29 22.05
N LEU A 287 12.07 3.06 23.37
CA LEU A 287 11.18 2.07 23.99
C LEU A 287 9.70 2.47 23.89
N HIS A 288 9.38 3.77 23.96
CA HIS A 288 8.00 4.22 23.86
C HIS A 288 7.40 4.00 22.46
N GLU A 289 8.16 4.32 21.39
CA GLU A 289 7.74 4.02 20.02
C GLU A 289 7.66 2.50 19.78
N LEU A 290 8.56 1.71 20.36
CA LEU A 290 8.51 0.26 20.31
C LEU A 290 7.22 -0.31 20.93
N GLU A 291 6.86 0.15 22.13
CA GLU A 291 5.63 -0.26 22.79
C GLU A 291 4.40 0.12 21.95
N THR A 292 4.41 1.31 21.35
CA THR A 292 3.35 1.76 20.43
C THR A 292 3.23 0.83 19.21
N ALA A 293 4.34 0.47 18.56
CA ALA A 293 4.33 -0.44 17.42
C ALA A 293 3.85 -1.85 17.80
N VAL A 294 4.22 -2.33 18.99
CA VAL A 294 3.79 -3.64 19.51
C VAL A 294 2.29 -3.65 19.81
N GLU A 295 1.76 -2.56 20.40
CA GLU A 295 0.32 -2.42 20.62
C GLU A 295 -0.46 -2.33 19.30
N GLU A 296 0.11 -1.70 18.27
CA GLU A 296 -0.48 -1.68 16.93
C GLU A 296 -0.57 -3.08 16.31
N ILE A 297 0.47 -3.92 16.43
CA ILE A 297 0.41 -5.33 15.97
C ILE A 297 -0.69 -6.11 16.72
N ARG A 298 -0.76 -5.93 18.05
CA ARG A 298 -1.77 -6.59 18.90
C ARG A 298 -3.18 -6.12 18.56
N PHE A 299 -3.35 -4.82 18.29
CA PHE A 299 -4.60 -4.25 17.81
C PHE A 299 -4.99 -4.88 16.47
N ARG A 300 -4.09 -4.92 15.48
CA ARG A 300 -4.31 -5.56 14.18
C ARG A 300 -4.65 -7.04 14.31
N THR A 301 -4.02 -7.76 15.22
CA THR A 301 -4.34 -9.18 15.50
C THR A 301 -5.80 -9.34 15.96
N LYS A 302 -6.24 -8.51 16.91
CA LYS A 302 -7.62 -8.52 17.41
C LYS A 302 -8.61 -8.07 16.33
N LEU A 303 -8.26 -7.03 15.58
CA LEU A 303 -9.07 -6.51 14.49
C LEU A 303 -9.27 -7.60 13.42
N LYS A 304 -8.18 -8.22 12.95
CA LYS A 304 -8.16 -9.35 11.99
C LYS A 304 -9.14 -10.45 12.40
N ALA A 305 -9.05 -10.91 13.64
CA ALA A 305 -9.92 -11.97 14.15
C ALA A 305 -11.40 -11.56 14.17
N ARG A 306 -11.69 -10.28 14.45
CA ARG A 306 -13.06 -9.76 14.58
C ARG A 306 -13.72 -9.46 13.23
N ILE A 307 -13.01 -8.84 12.29
CA ILE A 307 -13.63 -8.25 11.09
C ILE A 307 -13.63 -9.19 9.89
N LEU A 308 -12.58 -9.98 9.69
CA LEU A 308 -12.39 -10.72 8.44
C LEU A 308 -13.46 -11.79 8.20
N PRO A 309 -13.93 -12.58 9.19
CA PRO A 309 -15.02 -13.53 8.93
C PRO A 309 -16.30 -12.89 8.39
N ALA A 310 -16.64 -11.68 8.84
CA ALA A 310 -17.82 -10.96 8.38
C ALA A 310 -17.59 -10.34 6.98
N ILE A 311 -16.39 -9.83 6.72
CA ILE A 311 -15.97 -9.33 5.41
C ILE A 311 -16.00 -10.46 4.38
N ASP A 312 -15.39 -11.61 4.69
CA ASP A 312 -15.39 -12.81 3.85
C ASP A 312 -16.80 -13.27 3.49
N ALA A 313 -17.72 -13.28 4.47
CA ALA A 313 -19.11 -13.66 4.25
C ALA A 313 -19.86 -12.62 3.39
N TRP A 314 -19.63 -11.33 3.64
CA TRP A 314 -20.22 -10.23 2.88
C TRP A 314 -19.81 -10.32 1.41
N ILE A 315 -18.52 -10.43 1.11
CA ILE A 315 -17.99 -10.53 -0.27
C ILE A 315 -18.62 -11.72 -1.02
N LYS A 316 -18.74 -12.88 -0.35
CA LYS A 316 -19.37 -14.08 -0.94
C LYS A 316 -20.85 -13.90 -1.24
N SER A 317 -21.56 -13.11 -0.44
CA SER A 317 -22.99 -12.86 -0.61
C SER A 317 -23.30 -11.74 -1.62
N SER A 318 -22.31 -10.90 -1.90
CA SER A 318 -22.50 -9.74 -2.77
C SER A 318 -22.45 -10.12 -4.26
N PRO A 319 -23.37 -9.58 -5.09
CA PRO A 319 -23.52 -9.95 -6.50
C PRO A 319 -22.37 -9.49 -7.42
N HIS A 320 -21.35 -8.80 -6.90
CA HIS A 320 -20.19 -8.32 -7.66
C HIS A 320 -19.30 -9.45 -8.22
N SER A 321 -19.58 -10.70 -7.83
CA SER A 321 -18.96 -11.90 -8.40
C SER A 321 -19.59 -12.37 -9.72
N GLU A 322 -20.69 -11.74 -10.18
CA GLU A 322 -21.47 -12.19 -11.34
C GLU A 322 -21.63 -11.16 -12.49
N GLU A 323 -20.77 -10.15 -12.64
CA GLU A 323 -20.65 -9.50 -13.96
C GLU A 323 -19.89 -10.45 -14.92
N LYS A 324 -20.70 -11.34 -15.50
CA LYS A 324 -20.39 -12.38 -16.48
C LYS A 324 -19.61 -11.84 -17.69
N ARG A 325 -18.58 -12.63 -18.06
CA ARG A 325 -18.16 -13.06 -19.40
C ARG A 325 -18.51 -12.16 -20.59
#